data_AF-A0A1V1WUC6-F1
#
_entry.id   AF-A0A1V1WUC6-F1
#
_cell.length_a   1.000
_cell.length_b   1.000
_cell.length_c   1.000
_cell.angle_alpha   90.00
_cell.angle_beta   90.00
_cell.angle_gamma   90.00
#
_symmetry.space_group_name_H-M   'P 1'
#
loop_
_entity.id
_entity.type
_entity.pdbx_description
1 polymer ?
#
loop_
_entity_poly.entity_id
_entity_poly.type
_entity_poly.pdbx_seq_one_letter_code
_entity_poly.pdbx_strand_id
1 'polypeptide(L)'
;MGDLIQMLVAKYNYWIYITLMMIGLWAIIGKNNLVKKIVGMNIFQTAIILFYVSIGAKKDATIPILEHAHGATSHAFHAVDYMNPLPQV
;
A
#
# COMPACT_ATOMS: atom_id res chain seq x y z
N MET A 1 25.85 1.47 -13.58
CA MET A 1 24.57 2.13 -13.94
C MET A 1 23.39 1.16 -14.00
N GLY A 2 23.50 -0.02 -14.64
CA GLY A 2 22.39 -0.99 -14.71
C GLY A 2 21.90 -1.53 -13.36
N ASP A 3 22.82 -1.71 -12.40
CA ASP A 3 22.53 -2.24 -11.07
C ASP A 3 21.65 -1.30 -10.22
N LEU A 4 21.90 0.02 -10.33
CA LEU A 4 21.06 1.05 -9.70
C LEU A 4 19.64 1.06 -10.26
N ILE A 5 19.50 0.89 -11.58
CA ILE A 5 18.20 0.84 -12.25
C ILE A 5 17.44 -0.43 -11.82
N GLN A 6 18.10 -1.58 -11.72
CA GLN A 6 17.48 -2.81 -11.20
C GLN A 6 16.99 -2.64 -9.76
N MET A 7 17.79 -2.02 -8.90
CA MET A 7 17.41 -1.79 -7.50
C MET A 7 16.21 -0.82 -7.38
N LEU A 8 16.17 0.22 -8.22
CA LEU A 8 15.04 1.15 -8.33
C LEU A 8 13.75 0.45 -8.78
N VAL A 9 13.83 -0.37 -9.83
CA VAL A 9 12.68 -1.10 -10.37
C VAL A 9 12.21 -2.17 -9.38
N ALA A 10 13.13 -2.89 -8.72
CA ALA A 10 12.78 -3.92 -7.74
C ALA A 10 12.03 -3.38 -6.51
N LYS A 11 12.18 -2.09 -6.20
CA LYS A 11 11.57 -1.43 -5.03
C LYS A 11 10.67 -0.27 -5.42
N TYR A 12 10.17 -0.23 -6.66
CA TYR A 12 9.41 0.92 -7.17
C TYR A 12 8.20 1.29 -6.30
N ASN A 13 7.48 0.30 -5.76
CA ASN A 13 6.37 0.51 -4.83
C ASN A 13 6.79 1.31 -3.59
N TYR A 14 7.97 1.01 -3.04
CA TYR A 14 8.52 1.69 -1.87
C TYR A 14 8.84 3.16 -2.16
N TRP A 15 9.46 3.42 -3.30
CA TRP A 15 9.82 4.77 -3.71
C TRP A 15 8.60 5.67 -3.94
N ILE A 16 7.53 5.13 -4.52
CA ILE A 16 6.31 5.90 -4.84
C ILE A 16 5.67 6.48 -3.58
N TYR A 17 5.38 5.65 -2.58
CA TYR A 17 4.69 6.15 -1.38
C TYR A 17 5.58 7.07 -0.55
N ILE A 18 6.91 6.83 -0.48
CA ILE A 18 7.85 7.73 0.22
C ILE A 18 7.84 9.11 -0.43
N THR A 19 7.89 9.15 -1.76
CA THR A 19 7.89 10.42 -2.51
C THR A 19 6.57 11.18 -2.31
N LEU A 20 5.43 10.48 -2.37
CA LEU A 20 4.11 11.06 -2.10
C LEU A 20 4.00 11.59 -0.67
N MET A 21 4.53 10.85 0.31
CA MET A 21 4.52 11.25 1.72
C MET A 21 5.32 12.54 1.94
N MET A 22 6.50 12.67 1.32
CA MET A 22 7.32 13.88 1.36
C MET A 22 6.63 15.08 0.69
N ILE A 23 5.95 14.87 -0.44
CA ILE A 23 5.17 15.93 -1.12
C ILE A 23 4.00 16.39 -0.23
N GLY A 24 3.27 15.46 0.38
CA GLY A 24 2.16 15.75 1.29
C GLY A 24 2.62 16.58 2.50
N LEU A 25 3.70 16.15 3.17
CA LEU A 25 4.29 16.88 4.30
C LEU A 25 4.75 18.28 3.90
N TRP A 26 5.44 18.41 2.76
CA TRP A 26 5.88 19.72 2.26
C TRP A 26 4.71 20.64 1.96
N ALA A 27 3.63 20.13 1.38
CA ALA A 27 2.44 20.92 1.06
C ALA A 27 1.72 21.44 2.32
N ILE A 28 1.72 20.68 3.42
CA ILE A 28 1.11 21.08 4.70
C ILE A 28 1.94 22.17 5.40
N ILE A 29 3.27 22.01 5.45
CA ILE A 29 4.17 22.92 6.17
C ILE A 29 4.45 24.19 5.35
N GLY A 30 4.77 24.04 4.06
CA GLY A 30 5.33 25.12 3.24
C GLY A 30 4.31 26.03 2.54
N LYS A 31 3.02 25.66 2.48
CA LYS A 31 2.00 26.48 1.80
C LYS A 31 1.29 27.39 2.79
N ASN A 32 1.17 28.68 2.46
CA ASN A 32 0.39 29.63 3.28
C ASN A 32 -1.13 29.54 3.03
N ASN A 33 -1.54 29.01 1.87
CA ASN A 33 -2.95 28.89 1.51
C ASN A 33 -3.58 27.61 2.10
N LEU A 34 -4.69 27.76 2.82
CA LEU A 34 -5.40 26.65 3.49
C LEU A 34 -5.91 25.58 2.52
N VAL A 35 -6.39 25.94 1.33
CA VAL A 35 -6.85 24.98 0.31
C VAL A 35 -5.69 24.09 -0.13
N LYS A 36 -4.51 24.68 -0.36
CA LYS A 36 -3.32 23.91 -0.74
C LYS A 36 -2.83 23.00 0.40
N LYS A 37 -3.03 23.39 1.66
CA LYS A 37 -2.76 22.51 2.81
C LYS A 37 -3.74 21.33 2.87
N ILE A 38 -5.02 21.54 2.60
CA ILE A 38 -6.03 20.47 2.56
C ILE A 38 -5.73 19.47 1.45
N VAL A 39 -5.31 19.96 0.27
CA VAL A 39 -4.84 19.09 -0.82
C VAL A 39 -3.60 18.30 -0.37
N GLY A 40 -2.63 18.96 0.28
CA GLY A 40 -1.46 18.30 0.86
C GLY A 40 -1.81 17.22 1.88
N MET A 41 -2.81 17.47 2.71
CA MET A 41 -3.33 16.52 3.71
C MET A 41 -3.97 15.30 3.06
N ASN A 42 -4.75 15.48 1.99
CA ASN A 42 -5.30 14.35 1.22
C ASN A 42 -4.18 13.51 0.57
N ILE A 43 -3.18 14.16 -0.04
CA ILE A 43 -2.04 13.45 -0.64
C ILE A 43 -1.28 12.65 0.42
N PHE A 44 -1.04 13.25 1.59
CA PHE A 44 -0.38 12.58 2.71
C PHE A 44 -1.17 11.36 3.21
N GLN A 45 -2.49 11.50 3.33
CA GLN A 45 -3.38 10.40 3.72
C GLN A 45 -3.37 9.26 2.69
N THR A 46 -3.46 9.57 1.39
CA THR A 46 -3.35 8.56 0.33
C THR A 46 -2.00 7.86 0.35
N ALA A 47 -0.90 8.59 0.62
CA ALA A 47 0.43 8.00 0.73
C ALA A 47 0.53 6.99 1.90
N ILE A 48 -0.11 7.28 3.03
CA ILE A 48 -0.19 6.36 4.17
C ILE A 48 -0.95 5.08 3.81
N ILE A 49 -2.06 5.19 3.10
CA ILE A 49 -2.82 4.01 2.63
C ILE A 49 -1.95 3.14 1.72
N LEU A 50 -1.26 3.75 0.75
CA LEU A 50 -0.34 3.04 -0.14
C LEU A 50 0.80 2.34 0.63
N PHE A 51 1.32 2.97 1.69
CA PHE A 51 2.31 2.37 2.58
C PHE A 51 1.78 1.11 3.26
N TYR A 52 0.59 1.18 3.88
CA TYR A 52 -0.03 0.02 4.54
C TYR A 52 -0.34 -1.13 3.57
N VAL A 53 -0.91 -0.82 2.41
CA VAL A 53 -1.19 -1.83 1.37
C VAL A 53 0.10 -2.47 0.87
N SER A 54 1.17 -1.70 0.68
CA SER A 54 2.46 -2.22 0.24
C SER A 54 3.11 -3.18 1.24
N ILE A 55 2.86 -3.01 2.54
CA ILE A 55 3.31 -3.95 3.59
C ILE A 55 2.44 -5.22 3.63
N GLY A 56 1.15 -5.09 3.32
CA GLY A 56 0.20 -6.22 3.27
C GLY A 56 0.33 -7.12 2.05
N ALA A 57 1.00 -6.64 1.00
CA ALA A 57 1.15 -7.35 -0.26
C ALA A 57 2.12 -8.54 -0.15
N LYS A 58 1.68 -9.71 -0.63
CA LYS A 58 2.48 -10.92 -0.70
C LYS A 58 2.49 -11.46 -2.14
N LYS A 59 3.65 -11.95 -2.59
CA LYS A 59 3.79 -12.58 -3.91
C LYS A 59 3.04 -13.91 -3.93
N ASP A 60 2.27 -14.15 -4.99
CA ASP A 60 1.45 -15.36 -5.19
C ASP A 60 0.34 -15.57 -4.14
N ALA A 61 -0.11 -14.50 -3.49
CA ALA A 61 -1.22 -14.54 -2.54
C ALA A 61 -2.55 -14.08 -3.16
N THR A 62 -3.63 -14.78 -2.82
CA THR A 62 -5.01 -14.52 -3.23
C THR A 62 -5.70 -13.48 -2.33
N ILE A 63 -6.75 -12.88 -2.86
CA ILE A 63 -7.64 -11.94 -2.16
C ILE A 63 -8.15 -12.59 -0.87
N PRO A 64 -8.17 -11.89 0.29
CA PRO A 64 -8.60 -12.45 1.58
C PRO A 64 -10.12 -12.63 1.66
N ILE A 65 -10.70 -13.39 0.73
CA ILE A 65 -12.12 -13.76 0.65
C ILE A 65 -12.19 -15.29 0.63
N LEU A 66 -12.93 -15.87 1.58
CA LEU A 66 -13.10 -17.32 1.69
C LEU A 66 -14.18 -17.80 0.72
N GLU A 67 -13.79 -18.32 -0.45
CA GLU A 67 -14.75 -18.73 -1.51
C GLU A 67 -15.62 -19.97 -1.17
N HIS A 68 -15.33 -20.71 -0.10
CA HIS A 68 -16.01 -21.99 0.20
C HIS A 68 -16.51 -22.13 1.66
N ALA A 69 -16.86 -21.03 2.33
CA ALA A 69 -17.29 -21.08 3.73
C ALA A 69 -18.60 -21.86 3.99
N HIS A 70 -19.38 -22.20 2.96
CA HIS A 70 -20.73 -22.79 3.09
C HIS A 70 -20.96 -24.14 2.35
N GLY A 71 -19.93 -24.80 1.84
CA GLY A 71 -20.05 -26.11 1.15
C GLY A 71 -19.61 -27.29 2.01
N ALA A 72 -20.31 -28.43 1.91
CA ALA A 72 -20.15 -29.65 2.72
C ALA A 72 -18.82 -30.42 2.53
N THR A 73 -17.78 -29.80 1.99
CA THR A 73 -16.43 -30.36 1.89
C THR A 73 -15.46 -29.39 2.55
N SER A 74 -15.02 -29.76 3.76
CA SER A 74 -13.98 -29.06 4.51
C SER A 74 -12.64 -29.15 3.78
N HIS A 75 -12.45 -28.30 2.77
CA HIS A 75 -11.14 -28.05 2.19
C HIS A 75 -10.30 -27.35 3.26
N ALA A 76 -9.15 -27.95 3.62
CA ALA A 76 -8.23 -27.34 4.57
C ALA A 76 -7.78 -25.98 4.02
N PHE A 77 -8.10 -24.90 4.72
CA PHE A 77 -7.70 -23.55 4.33
C PHE A 77 -6.21 -23.36 4.60
N HIS A 78 -5.43 -23.16 3.54
CA HIS A 78 -4.03 -22.76 3.65
C HIS A 78 -3.96 -21.23 3.82
N ALA A 79 -3.95 -20.76 5.07
CA ALA A 79 -3.87 -19.32 5.40
C ALA A 79 -2.66 -18.60 4.77
N VAL A 80 -1.62 -19.36 4.42
CA VAL A 80 -0.42 -18.87 3.74
C VAL A 80 -0.73 -18.34 2.33
N ASP A 81 -1.78 -18.82 1.68
CA ASP A 81 -2.10 -18.48 0.30
C ASP A 81 -2.90 -17.17 0.17
N TYR A 82 -3.25 -16.53 1.29
CA TYR A 82 -4.05 -15.32 1.32
C TYR A 82 -3.20 -14.09 1.68
N MET A 83 -3.58 -12.94 1.11
CA MET A 83 -2.98 -11.64 1.48
C MET A 83 -3.34 -11.27 2.92
N ASN A 84 -2.52 -10.42 3.55
CA ASN A 84 -2.78 -9.96 4.91
C ASN A 84 -4.09 -9.13 4.94
N PRO A 85 -5.11 -9.53 5.70
CA PRO A 85 -6.39 -8.83 5.73
C PRO A 85 -6.39 -7.60 6.65
N LEU A 86 -5.34 -7.36 7.45
CA LEU A 86 -5.31 -6.25 8.41
C LEU A 86 -5.14 -4.87 7.75
N PRO A 87 -4.27 -4.68 6.74
CA PRO A 87 -4.01 -3.35 6.17
C PRO A 87 -5.17 -2.75 5.36
N GLN A 88 -6.23 -3.52 5.12
CA GLN A 88 -7.43 -3.10 4.37
C GLN A 88 -8.60 -2.68 5.28
N VAL A 89 -8.50 -2.85 6.60
CA VAL A 89 -9.53 -2.51 7.61
C VAL A 89 -9.31 -1.09 8.12
#